data_AF-A0A376ZQU4-F1
#
_entry.id   AF-A0A376ZQU4-F1
#
_cell.length_a   1.000
_cell.length_b   1.000
_cell.length_c   1.000
_cell.angle_alpha   90.00
_cell.angle_beta   90.00
_cell.angle_gamma   90.00
#
_symmetry.space_group_name_H-M   'P 1'
#
loop_
_entity.id
_entity.type
_entity.pdbx_description
1 polymer ?
#
loop_
_entity_poly.entity_id
_entity_poly.type
_entity_poly.pdbx_seq_one_letter_code
_entity_poly.pdbx_strand_id
1 'polypeptide(L)'
;MHWVVVNLPADTRVLPQGFGSGLVAMPDGVLQTRTDFGKTGYDGAAPPKGETHRYIFTVHALDVERIDVDEGASGAMVGFNVHFHSLASASITAMFS
;
A
#
# COMPACT_ATOMS: atom_id res chain seq x y z
N MET A 1 -5.46 -7.71 1.59
CA MET A 1 -4.71 -6.46 1.38
C MET A 1 -5.27 -5.40 2.30
N HIS A 2 -4.47 -4.96 3.28
CA HIS A 2 -4.90 -3.98 4.31
C HIS A 2 -4.74 -2.53 3.86
N TRP A 3 -3.83 -2.27 2.93
CA TRP A 3 -3.55 -0.94 2.41
C TRP A 3 -2.74 -1.02 1.12
N VAL A 4 -2.98 -0.11 0.19
CA VAL A 4 -2.22 0.05 -1.05
C VAL A 4 -2.11 1.54 -1.37
N VAL A 5 -0.88 2.01 -1.61
CA VAL A 5 -0.58 3.37 -2.08
C VAL A 5 0.34 3.24 -3.29
N VAL A 6 0.05 4.00 -4.33
CA VAL A 6 0.78 3.96 -5.60
C VAL A 6 1.16 5.36 -6.05
N ASN A 7 2.07 5.44 -7.01
CA ASN A 7 2.50 6.69 -7.66
C ASN A 7 3.09 7.72 -6.68
N LEU A 8 3.77 7.23 -5.63
CA LEU A 8 4.60 8.08 -4.76
C LEU A 8 5.78 8.66 -5.58
N PRO A 9 6.06 9.97 -5.49
CA PRO A 9 7.22 10.58 -6.14
C PRO A 9 8.54 9.88 -5.79
N ALA A 10 9.49 9.86 -6.73
CA ALA A 10 10.77 9.15 -6.59
C ALA A 10 11.67 9.68 -5.45
N ASP A 11 11.42 10.88 -4.96
CA ASP A 11 12.08 11.50 -3.80
C ASP A 11 11.37 11.19 -2.46
N THR A 12 10.26 10.44 -2.46
CA THR A 12 9.58 10.00 -1.23
C THR A 12 10.50 9.12 -0.38
N ARG A 13 10.73 9.51 0.88
CA ARG A 13 11.52 8.73 1.85
C ARG A 13 10.77 8.41 3.14
N VAL A 14 9.57 8.95 3.31
CA VAL A 14 8.77 8.78 4.52
C VAL A 14 7.29 8.81 4.20
N LEU A 15 6.53 7.94 4.85
CA LEU A 15 5.08 8.09 4.99
C LEU A 15 4.83 8.41 6.47
N PRO A 16 4.40 9.64 6.82
CA PRO A 16 4.11 9.96 8.21
C PRO A 16 3.02 9.06 8.77
N GLN A 17 3.02 8.87 10.09
CA GLN A 17 1.95 8.12 10.75
C GLN A 17 0.59 8.72 10.39
N GLY A 18 -0.36 7.86 10.00
CA GLY A 18 -1.70 8.28 9.59
C GLY A 18 -1.83 8.74 8.13
N PHE A 19 -0.79 8.57 7.30
CA PHE A 19 -0.87 8.84 5.85
C PHE A 19 -2.05 8.12 5.18
N GLY A 20 -2.26 6.84 5.52
CA GLY A 20 -3.41 6.04 5.05
C GLY A 20 -4.71 6.25 5.82
N SER A 21 -4.75 7.18 6.78
CA SER A 21 -5.86 7.35 7.74
C SER A 21 -6.46 8.75 7.75
N GLY A 22 -6.19 9.56 6.72
CA GLY A 22 -6.74 10.91 6.57
C GLY A 22 -6.09 11.97 7.45
N LEU A 23 -4.95 11.67 8.10
CA LEU A 23 -4.23 12.63 8.94
C LEU A 23 -3.16 13.42 8.18
N VAL A 24 -2.83 13.00 6.96
CA VAL A 24 -1.86 13.66 6.08
C VAL A 24 -2.54 13.92 4.74
N ALA A 25 -2.36 15.12 4.20
CA ALA A 25 -2.83 15.44 2.86
C ALA A 25 -2.13 14.56 1.82
N MET A 26 -2.86 14.04 0.84
CA MET A 26 -2.26 13.31 -0.28
C MET A 26 -1.51 14.30 -1.20
N PRO A 27 -0.23 14.06 -1.50
CA PRO A 27 0.47 14.79 -2.54
C PRO A 27 -0.18 14.55 -3.92
N ASP A 28 -0.02 15.51 -4.82
CA ASP A 28 -0.55 15.40 -6.18
C ASP A 28 -0.01 14.16 -6.89
N GLY A 29 -0.91 13.41 -7.55
CA GLY A 29 -0.58 12.20 -8.29
C GLY A 29 -0.46 10.93 -7.46
N VAL A 30 -0.42 11.02 -6.12
CA VAL A 30 -0.46 9.86 -5.23
C VAL A 30 -1.87 9.33 -5.11
N LEU A 31 -2.03 8.01 -5.20
CA LEU A 31 -3.33 7.35 -5.10
C LEU A 31 -3.31 6.26 -4.03
N GLN A 32 -4.39 6.17 -3.26
CA GLN A 32 -4.70 4.99 -2.45
C GLN A 32 -5.73 4.16 -3.22
N THR A 33 -5.49 2.87 -3.41
CA THR A 33 -6.40 2.01 -4.21
C THR A 33 -7.22 1.08 -3.32
N ARG A 34 -8.21 0.41 -3.91
CA ARG A 34 -9.17 -0.42 -3.20
C ARG A 34 -8.50 -1.58 -2.47
N THR A 35 -8.83 -1.71 -1.19
CA THR A 35 -8.41 -2.81 -0.31
C THR A 35 -9.43 -3.95 -0.30
N ASP A 36 -9.12 -5.04 0.39
CA ASP A 36 -10.08 -6.14 0.59
C ASP A 36 -11.20 -5.76 1.57
N PHE A 37 -11.11 -4.61 2.25
CA PHE A 37 -12.21 -4.01 3.01
C PHE A 37 -13.21 -3.24 2.10
N GLY A 38 -13.00 -3.24 0.78
CA GLY A 38 -13.92 -2.66 -0.19
C GLY A 38 -13.84 -1.13 -0.33
N LYS A 39 -12.85 -0.50 0.31
CA LYS A 39 -12.59 0.95 0.27
C LYS A 39 -11.09 1.24 0.15
N THR A 40 -10.74 2.48 -0.17
CA THR A 40 -9.36 2.99 -0.11
C THR A 40 -8.97 3.33 1.34
N GLY A 41 -7.68 3.54 1.61
CA GLY A 41 -7.18 3.80 2.96
C GLY A 41 -6.56 2.59 3.63
N TYR A 42 -5.95 2.82 4.80
CA TYR A 42 -5.43 1.78 5.68
C TYR A 42 -6.49 1.39 6.72
N ASP A 43 -6.78 0.09 6.80
CA ASP A 43 -7.45 -0.52 7.96
C ASP A 43 -6.51 -1.54 8.62
N GLY A 44 -6.48 -1.54 9.95
CA GLY A 44 -5.54 -2.30 10.75
C GLY A 44 -5.81 -3.80 10.83
N ALA A 45 -5.02 -4.46 11.68
CA ALA A 45 -5.13 -5.88 11.97
C ALA A 45 -6.45 -6.22 12.69
N ALA A 46 -7.10 -7.30 12.25
CA ALA A 46 -8.28 -7.86 12.88
C ALA A 46 -8.34 -9.39 12.66
N PRO A 47 -7.32 -10.14 13.13
CA PRO A 47 -7.29 -11.59 12.95
C PRO A 47 -8.42 -12.26 13.76
N PRO A 48 -8.84 -13.48 13.38
CA PRO A 48 -9.74 -14.27 14.21
C PRO A 48 -9.16 -14.50 15.60
N LYS A 49 -10.02 -14.55 16.62
CA LYS A 49 -9.61 -14.73 18.01
C LYS A 49 -8.76 -16.00 18.17
N GLY A 50 -7.56 -15.85 18.73
CA GLY A 50 -6.64 -16.95 19.00
C GLY A 50 -5.67 -17.26 17.86
N GLU A 51 -5.74 -16.52 16.75
CA GLU A 51 -4.79 -16.61 15.65
C GLU A 51 -3.77 -15.47 15.72
N THR A 52 -2.53 -15.77 15.32
CA THR A 52 -1.49 -14.75 15.13
C THR A 52 -1.20 -14.62 13.63
N HIS A 53 -1.44 -13.44 13.06
CA HIS A 53 -1.22 -13.18 11.65
C HIS A 53 0.04 -12.33 11.42
N ARG A 54 0.61 -12.46 10.22
CA ARG A 54 1.69 -11.59 9.72
C ARG A 54 1.09 -10.42 8.96
N TYR A 55 1.50 -9.22 9.32
CA TYR A 55 1.18 -7.99 8.62
C TYR A 55 2.44 -7.46 7.98
N ILE A 56 2.54 -7.66 6.66
CA ILE A 56 3.74 -7.38 5.88
C ILE A 56 3.55 -6.01 5.22
N PHE A 57 4.36 -5.05 5.64
CA PHE A 57 4.44 -3.73 5.02
C PHE A 57 5.62 -3.74 4.06
N THR A 58 5.35 -3.55 2.77
CA THR A 58 6.37 -3.58 1.72
C THR A 58 6.39 -2.26 0.96
N VAL A 59 7.57 -1.73 0.74
CA VAL A 59 7.82 -0.66 -0.23
C VAL A 59 8.46 -1.27 -1.48
N HIS A 60 8.02 -0.82 -2.65
CA HIS A 60 8.59 -1.18 -3.95
C HIS A 60 9.12 0.07 -4.64
N ALA A 61 10.35 0.02 -5.11
CA ALA A 61 10.88 0.99 -6.07
C ALA A 61 10.52 0.51 -7.47
N LEU A 62 9.90 1.39 -8.28
CA LEU A 62 9.47 1.07 -9.64
C LEU A 62 10.30 1.83 -10.68
N ASP A 63 10.41 1.28 -11.89
CA ASP A 63 11.12 1.90 -13.04
C ASP A 63 10.25 2.83 -13.89
N VAL A 64 8.99 2.98 -13.53
CA VAL A 64 8.03 3.91 -14.13
C VAL A 64 7.56 4.95 -13.11
N GLU A 65 7.34 6.17 -13.58
CA GLU A 65 6.85 7.27 -12.74
C GLU A 65 5.44 7.01 -12.22
N ARG A 66 4.58 6.40 -13.06
CA ARG A 66 3.19 6.10 -12.73
C ARG A 66 2.77 4.76 -13.32
N ILE A 67 2.00 4.01 -12.54
CA ILE A 67 1.24 2.85 -13.03
C ILE A 67 -0.19 3.30 -13.37
N ASP A 68 -0.76 2.72 -14.43
CA ASP A 68 -2.07 3.11 -14.96
C ASP A 68 -3.20 2.41 -14.19
N VAL A 69 -3.61 3.01 -13.07
CA VAL A 69 -4.67 2.51 -12.18
C VAL A 69 -5.48 3.67 -11.60
N ASP A 70 -6.73 3.37 -11.24
CA ASP A 70 -7.61 4.27 -10.48
C ASP A 70 -7.79 3.80 -9.02
N GLU A 71 -8.58 4.54 -8.25
CA GLU A 71 -8.90 4.21 -6.86
C GLU A 71 -9.63 2.86 -6.69
N GLY A 72 -10.28 2.35 -7.74
CA GLY A 72 -11.01 1.09 -7.75
C GLY A 72 -10.12 -0.14 -8.00
N ALA A 73 -8.87 0.06 -8.44
CA ALA A 73 -7.94 -1.01 -8.73
C ALA A 73 -7.69 -1.90 -7.50
N SER A 74 -7.83 -3.21 -7.69
CA SER A 74 -7.57 -4.19 -6.62
C SER A 74 -6.08 -4.27 -6.28
N GLY A 75 -5.77 -4.75 -5.07
CA GLY A 75 -4.40 -5.07 -4.70
C GLY A 75 -3.70 -6.04 -5.67
N ALA A 76 -4.46 -6.93 -6.33
CA ALA A 76 -3.92 -7.83 -7.35
C ALA A 76 -3.56 -7.11 -8.67
N MET A 77 -4.38 -6.15 -9.12
CA MET A 77 -4.08 -5.33 -10.29
C MET A 77 -2.83 -4.46 -10.06
N VAL A 78 -2.72 -3.86 -8.87
CA VAL A 78 -1.52 -3.12 -8.49
C VAL A 78 -0.31 -4.06 -8.40
N GLY A 79 -0.47 -5.24 -7.77
CA GLY A 79 0.57 -6.25 -7.69
C GLY A 79 1.07 -6.73 -9.06
N PHE A 80 0.18 -6.83 -10.06
CA PHE A 80 0.55 -7.15 -11.44
C PHE A 80 1.46 -6.08 -12.05
N ASN A 81 1.11 -4.79 -11.92
CA ASN A 81 1.96 -3.69 -12.39
C ASN A 81 3.31 -3.68 -11.67
N VAL A 82 3.30 -3.82 -10.33
CA VAL A 82 4.53 -3.89 -9.51
C VAL A 82 5.42 -5.04 -9.97
N HIS A 83 4.87 -6.22 -10.30
CA HIS A 83 5.65 -7.37 -10.74
C HIS A 83 6.52 -7.06 -11.97
N PHE A 84 6.00 -6.29 -12.94
CA PHE A 84 6.72 -5.97 -14.17
C PHE A 84 7.64 -4.74 -14.06
N HIS A 85 7.40 -3.87 -13.08
CA HIS A 85 8.11 -2.60 -12.95
C HIS A 85 9.03 -2.52 -11.72
N SER A 86 9.06 -3.53 -10.85
CA SER A 86 9.85 -3.46 -9.61
C SER A 86 11.35 -3.57 -9.87
N LEU A 87 12.07 -2.54 -9.42
CA LEU A 87 13.53 -2.51 -9.35
C LEU A 87 14.04 -3.19 -8.07
N ALA A 88 13.38 -2.91 -6.95
CA ALA A 88 13.71 -3.45 -5.63
C ALA A 88 12.51 -3.37 -4.68
N SER A 89 12.59 -4.09 -3.57
CA SER A 89 11.62 -3.99 -2.48
C SER A 89 12.29 -4.17 -1.12
N ALA A 90 11.61 -3.68 -0.09
CA ALA A 90 11.97 -3.91 1.30
C ALA A 90 10.71 -4.07 2.14
N SER A 91 10.76 -4.93 3.16
CA SER A 91 9.59 -5.24 3.99
C SER A 91 9.90 -5.23 5.48
N ILE A 92 8.91 -4.81 6.27
CA ILE A 92 8.84 -5.06 7.72
C ILE A 92 7.61 -5.93 7.96
N THR A 93 7.76 -6.93 8.82
CA THR A 93 6.66 -7.81 9.24
C THR A 93 6.34 -7.58 10.71
N ALA A 94 5.10 -7.20 11.00
CA ALA A 94 4.56 -7.15 12.34
C ALA A 94 3.67 -8.37 12.61
N MET A 95 3.64 -8.86 13.85
CA MET A 95 2.72 -9.92 14.28
C MET A 95 1.60 -9.30 15.13
N PHE A 96 0.36 -9.75 14.96
CA PHE A 96 -0.78 -9.31 15.78
C PHE A 96 -1.77 -10.47 16.02
N SER A 97 -2.52 -10.42 17.12
CA SER A 97 -3.47 -11.45 17.58
C SER A 97 -4.73 -10.84 18.19
#